data_AF-A0AA86T2E8-F1
#
_entry.id   AF-A0AA86T2E8-F1
#
_cell.length_a   1.000
_cell.length_b   1.000
_cell.length_c   1.000
_cell.angle_alpha   90.00
_cell.angle_beta   90.00
_cell.angle_gamma   90.00
#
_symmetry.space_group_name_H-M   'P 1'
#
loop_
_entity.id
_entity.type
_entity.pdbx_description
1 polymer ?
#
loop_
_entity_poly.entity_id
_entity_poly.type
_entity_poly.pdbx_seq_one_letter_code
_entity_poly.pdbx_strand_id
1 'polypeptide(L)'
;MAVADPSEAAQTAMRGIVAAVASFKTPDELLAAARPDVVHIITPPASHAPLAQAALEAGCHIYVEKPFTERVEDAQRILDEARAKGLLVCAGHQLLYEPPTRVLARYLPSIGQVAHVESYFSFRTVRHAPGGRTVLRADHQLLDILPHPVYLLLLVLEQAGNGTIELVSLELSQAGTVHALVRRGGVTGTLVVTLEGRPVESYLRAVGRNGSLFADYVRSTVQRAIGPGSSGIDKLFAPYRQAWQLLTGTTAAMARRFLKRQQSYPGLAELFSAFYESIRSGAPSPLSPESLLETVRICEKVAQALREREAKALAAAAPRPVESRGVIVTGGTGFLGKEIVRSLLARNRPVRVVARREPSPWERIAGAEYVVADVATGAAVHLFKGADTVIHAAAETAGGWDEHRRNSLNATEQMVRGAAAAGITRFIHISSLAVLAQGTGDPIGDNHPLEPDSKGSGPYVWGKLESERLAVLVGNELGLSVKVVRPGALVDYRDFDPPGRLGKRLGNIFVAVGSPSDRLGVVDVGFSGRFLAWTVDHWDDVPSPLNLLDPVSPTKRELLDHLRKANPDLTVIWLPRFVLIPLSWTAMLAQKLLRPGKPPINIAKVFSVLPYDTSLIAKLAPHIPPQ
;
A
#
# COMPACT_ATOMS: atom_id res chain seq x y z
N MET A 1 11.75 7.96 33.18
CA MET A 1 11.05 7.73 31.90
C MET A 1 10.04 6.62 32.11
N ALA A 2 8.83 6.76 31.56
CA ALA A 2 7.75 5.79 31.69
C ALA A 2 7.09 5.54 30.33
N VAL A 3 6.44 4.39 30.16
CA VAL A 3 5.67 4.03 28.96
C VAL A 3 4.32 3.43 29.36
N ALA A 4 3.26 3.78 28.63
CA ALA A 4 1.94 3.17 28.77
C ALA A 4 1.56 2.55 27.42
N ASP A 5 1.27 1.25 27.43
CA ASP A 5 0.79 0.53 26.24
C ASP A 5 -0.08 -0.66 26.69
N PRO A 6 -1.29 -0.88 26.15
CA PRO A 6 -2.12 -2.02 26.53
C PRO A 6 -1.48 -3.39 26.18
N SER A 7 -0.51 -3.42 25.26
CA SER A 7 0.19 -4.63 24.82
C SER A 7 1.38 -4.96 25.72
N GLU A 8 1.30 -6.08 26.45
CA GLU A 8 2.43 -6.59 27.25
C GLU A 8 3.67 -6.88 26.41
N ALA A 9 3.49 -7.26 25.14
CA ALA A 9 4.59 -7.47 24.20
C ALA A 9 5.29 -6.15 23.86
N ALA A 10 4.53 -5.06 23.65
CA ALA A 10 5.10 -3.73 23.39
C ALA A 10 5.83 -3.20 24.62
N GLN A 11 5.25 -3.35 25.81
CA GLN A 11 5.91 -2.99 27.07
C GLN A 11 7.23 -3.75 27.28
N THR A 12 7.24 -5.05 26.98
CA THR A 12 8.45 -5.89 27.10
C THR A 12 9.51 -5.47 26.08
N ALA A 13 9.12 -5.17 24.84
CA ALA A 13 10.02 -4.64 23.84
C ALA A 13 10.66 -3.31 24.28
N MET A 14 9.88 -2.41 24.87
CA MET A 14 10.39 -1.13 25.36
C MET A 14 11.42 -1.28 26.49
N ARG A 15 11.20 -2.22 27.42
CA ARG A 15 12.19 -2.57 28.47
C ARG A 15 13.50 -3.11 27.89
N GLY A 16 13.47 -3.71 26.70
CA GLY A 16 14.67 -4.12 25.97
C GLY A 16 15.44 -2.98 25.30
N ILE A 17 14.78 -1.83 25.05
CA ILE A 17 15.40 -0.65 24.43
C ILE A 17 15.97 0.30 25.48
N VAL A 18 15.23 0.55 26.55
CA VAL A 18 15.66 1.43 27.65
C VAL A 18 15.60 0.69 28.98
N ALA A 19 16.77 0.55 29.61
CA ALA A 19 16.90 -0.06 30.92
C ALA A 19 16.08 0.71 31.98
N ALA A 20 15.38 -0.03 32.85
CA ALA A 20 14.58 0.51 33.96
C ALA A 20 13.42 1.46 33.57
N VAL A 21 12.84 1.34 32.37
CA VAL A 21 11.60 2.06 32.03
C VAL A 21 10.40 1.49 32.80
N ALA A 22 9.72 2.34 33.57
CA ALA A 22 8.45 1.98 34.21
C ALA A 22 7.38 1.75 33.13
N SER A 23 6.66 0.62 33.19
CA SER A 23 5.63 0.27 32.21
C SER A 23 4.26 0.19 32.86
N PHE A 24 3.26 0.79 32.23
CA PHE A 24 1.88 0.86 32.71
C PHE A 24 0.92 0.30 31.64
N LYS A 25 -0.24 -0.22 32.06
CA LYS A 25 -1.25 -0.71 31.11
C LYS A 25 -2.11 0.43 30.58
N THR A 26 -2.27 1.49 31.37
CA THR A 26 -3.09 2.64 31.01
C THR A 26 -2.31 3.96 31.14
N PRO A 27 -2.69 5.00 30.37
CA PRO A 27 -2.14 6.34 30.53
C PRO A 27 -2.43 6.94 31.92
N ASP A 28 -3.59 6.67 32.51
CA ASP A 28 -3.96 7.19 33.82
C ASP A 28 -3.05 6.67 34.93
N GLU A 29 -2.73 5.37 34.90
CA GLU A 29 -1.74 4.76 35.80
C GLU A 29 -0.36 5.44 35.66
N LEU A 30 0.06 5.73 34.43
CA LEU A 30 1.32 6.40 34.15
C LEU A 30 1.32 7.82 34.69
N LEU A 31 0.28 8.60 34.43
CA LEU A 31 0.19 9.99 34.88
C LEU A 31 0.19 10.07 36.41
N ALA A 32 -0.57 9.21 37.09
CA ALA A 32 -0.65 9.17 38.54
C ALA A 32 0.67 8.75 39.20
N ALA A 33 1.32 7.71 38.68
CA ALA A 33 2.53 7.16 39.30
C ALA A 33 3.81 7.91 38.92
N ALA A 34 3.98 8.24 37.63
CA ALA A 34 5.22 8.81 37.11
C ALA A 34 5.25 10.34 37.19
N ARG A 35 4.09 11.01 37.21
CA ARG A 35 3.95 12.49 37.24
C ARG A 35 4.93 13.20 36.29
N PRO A 36 4.87 12.91 34.98
CA PRO A 36 5.85 13.41 34.02
C PRO A 36 5.69 14.90 33.74
N ASP A 37 6.79 15.60 33.42
CA ASP A 37 6.74 16.98 32.93
C ASP A 37 6.24 17.06 31.48
N VAL A 38 6.53 16.02 30.67
CA VAL A 38 6.20 15.97 29.25
C VAL A 38 5.62 14.60 28.89
N VAL A 39 4.50 14.59 28.17
CA VAL A 39 3.86 13.38 27.65
C VAL A 39 3.94 13.36 26.13
N HIS A 40 4.46 12.26 25.57
CA HIS A 40 4.48 12.01 24.13
C HIS A 40 3.36 11.04 23.77
N ILE A 41 2.42 11.49 22.93
CA ILE A 41 1.25 10.72 22.50
C ILE A 41 1.53 10.21 21.08
N ILE A 42 1.91 8.93 21.00
CA ILE A 42 2.32 8.23 19.76
C ILE A 42 1.34 7.09 19.42
N THR A 43 0.07 7.29 19.76
CA THR A 43 -1.02 6.30 19.67
C THR A 43 -1.77 6.41 18.33
N PRO A 44 -2.81 5.60 18.07
CA PRO A 44 -3.70 5.85 16.93
C PRO A 44 -4.43 7.22 17.04
N PRO A 45 -4.79 7.86 15.91
CA PRO A 45 -5.31 9.23 15.89
C PRO A 45 -6.56 9.47 16.76
N ALA A 46 -7.47 8.51 16.79
CA ALA A 46 -8.73 8.60 17.55
C ALA A 46 -8.52 8.78 19.07
N SER A 47 -7.36 8.38 19.62
CA SER A 47 -7.04 8.58 21.03
C SER A 47 -6.25 9.87 21.31
N HIS A 48 -5.82 10.62 20.30
CA HIS A 48 -4.97 11.79 20.52
C HIS A 48 -5.63 12.86 21.39
N ALA A 49 -6.85 13.27 21.05
CA ALA A 49 -7.55 14.33 21.77
C ALA A 49 -7.83 14.00 23.26
N PRO A 50 -8.45 12.85 23.62
CA PRO A 50 -8.68 12.53 25.02
C PRO A 50 -7.39 12.35 25.82
N LEU A 51 -6.33 11.78 25.23
CA LEU A 51 -5.04 11.62 25.91
C LEU A 51 -4.31 12.95 26.09
N ALA A 52 -4.40 13.86 25.13
CA ALA A 52 -3.83 15.20 25.22
C ALA A 52 -4.48 16.00 26.36
N GLN A 53 -5.81 15.92 26.49
CA GLN A 53 -6.54 16.53 27.59
C GLN A 53 -6.13 15.96 28.93
N ALA A 54 -6.14 14.63 29.10
CA ALA A 54 -5.73 13.99 30.36
C ALA A 54 -4.30 14.40 30.78
N ALA A 55 -3.38 14.52 29.82
CA ALA A 55 -2.02 14.98 30.09
C ALA A 55 -1.96 16.47 30.50
N LEU A 56 -2.72 17.35 29.84
CA LEU A 56 -2.81 18.77 30.22
C LEU A 56 -3.51 18.95 31.58
N GLU A 57 -4.53 18.14 31.88
CA GLU A 57 -5.19 18.02 33.20
C GLU A 57 -4.20 17.66 34.30
N ALA A 58 -3.28 16.73 34.01
CA ALA A 58 -2.19 16.36 34.92
C ALA A 58 -1.05 17.40 35.00
N GLY A 59 -1.12 18.50 34.25
CA GLY A 59 -0.11 19.56 34.27
C GLY A 59 1.12 19.31 33.39
N CYS A 60 1.01 18.43 32.39
CA CYS A 60 2.12 18.04 31.53
C CYS A 60 2.17 18.88 30.25
N HIS A 61 3.38 19.22 29.76
CA HIS A 61 3.57 19.61 28.37
C HIS A 61 3.27 18.40 27.46
N ILE A 62 2.78 18.65 26.23
CA ILE A 62 2.40 17.56 25.33
C ILE A 62 3.11 17.63 23.98
N TYR A 63 3.56 16.47 23.52
CA TYR A 63 3.88 16.21 22.12
C TYR A 63 2.88 15.19 21.59
N VAL A 64 2.26 15.45 20.43
CA VAL A 64 1.28 14.55 19.82
C VAL A 64 1.72 14.19 18.41
N GLU A 65 1.77 12.91 18.09
CA GLU A 65 2.04 12.48 16.72
C GLU A 65 0.98 12.97 15.74
N LYS A 66 1.34 13.00 14.46
CA LYS A 66 0.40 13.40 13.41
C LYS A 66 -0.64 12.29 13.17
N PRO A 67 -1.86 12.64 12.72
CA PRO A 67 -2.43 14.00 12.75
C PRO A 67 -2.64 14.46 14.20
N PHE A 68 -2.43 15.76 14.47
CA PHE A 68 -2.54 16.33 15.82
C PHE A 68 -3.88 15.99 16.49
N THR A 69 -4.98 16.22 15.76
CA THR A 69 -6.33 15.75 16.07
C THR A 69 -7.09 15.55 14.75
N GLU A 70 -8.23 14.85 14.80
CA GLU A 70 -9.08 14.65 13.61
C GLU A 70 -10.07 15.81 13.38
N ARG A 71 -10.30 16.64 14.40
CA ARG A 71 -11.29 17.72 14.40
C ARG A 71 -10.70 19.03 14.89
N VAL A 72 -11.03 20.12 14.21
CA VAL A 72 -10.56 21.46 14.57
C VAL A 72 -11.05 21.89 15.96
N GLU A 73 -12.24 21.46 16.37
CA GLU A 73 -12.76 21.78 17.71
C GLU A 73 -11.92 21.15 18.83
N ASP A 74 -11.43 19.92 18.60
CA ASP A 74 -10.56 19.23 19.56
C ASP A 74 -9.19 19.89 19.64
N ALA A 75 -8.60 20.28 18.49
CA ALA A 75 -7.37 21.05 18.47
C ALA A 75 -7.51 22.37 19.23
N GLN A 76 -8.61 23.11 19.02
CA GLN A 76 -8.87 24.38 19.67
C GLN A 76 -8.95 24.21 21.19
N ARG A 77 -9.73 23.23 21.66
CA ARG A 77 -9.87 22.92 23.09
C ARG A 77 -8.54 22.59 23.76
N ILE A 78 -7.70 21.76 23.12
CA ILE A 78 -6.37 21.40 23.63
C ILE A 78 -5.46 22.63 23.72
N LEU A 79 -5.46 23.48 22.69
CA LEU A 79 -4.62 24.68 22.65
C LEU A 79 -5.06 25.74 23.65
N ASP A 80 -6.37 25.91 23.85
CA ASP A 80 -6.94 26.83 24.84
C ASP A 80 -6.63 26.37 26.28
N GLU A 81 -6.76 25.08 26.55
CA GLU A 81 -6.42 24.51 27.85
C GLU A 81 -4.92 24.65 28.15
N ALA A 82 -4.06 24.31 27.19
CA ALA A 82 -2.62 24.46 27.33
C ALA A 82 -2.25 25.93 27.59
N ARG A 83 -2.87 26.87 26.87
CA ARG A 83 -2.69 28.32 27.08
C ARG A 83 -3.12 28.74 28.49
N ALA A 84 -4.27 28.27 28.97
CA ALA A 84 -4.78 28.61 30.30
C ALA A 84 -3.86 28.12 31.43
N LYS A 85 -3.13 27.02 31.20
CA LYS A 85 -2.20 26.41 32.17
C LYS A 85 -0.73 26.80 31.97
N GLY A 86 -0.42 27.60 30.95
CA GLY A 86 0.97 27.92 30.60
C GLY A 86 1.79 26.72 30.11
N LEU A 87 1.12 25.69 29.57
CA LEU A 87 1.74 24.48 29.05
C LEU A 87 2.01 24.61 27.55
N LEU A 88 3.01 23.88 27.06
CA LEU A 88 3.43 23.90 25.66
C LEU A 88 2.90 22.67 24.93
N VAL A 89 2.45 22.89 23.69
CA VAL A 89 1.94 21.87 22.78
C VAL A 89 2.84 21.80 21.55
N CYS A 90 3.24 20.59 21.18
CA CYS A 90 3.96 20.31 19.95
C CYS A 90 3.32 19.13 19.21
N ALA A 91 3.44 19.09 17.89
CA ALA A 91 2.89 18.04 17.06
C ALA A 91 3.96 17.41 16.14
N GLY A 92 3.70 16.24 15.58
CA GLY A 92 4.59 15.50 14.67
C GLY A 92 4.87 16.15 13.30
N HIS A 93 5.18 17.44 13.26
CA HIS A 93 5.43 18.22 12.04
C HIS A 93 6.93 18.23 11.67
N GLN A 94 7.57 17.05 11.70
CA GLN A 94 9.02 16.90 11.59
C GLN A 94 9.64 17.45 10.30
N LEU A 95 8.91 17.44 9.17
CA LEU A 95 9.43 17.99 7.90
C LEU A 95 9.80 19.47 8.04
N LEU A 96 9.16 20.24 8.93
CA LEU A 96 9.53 21.65 9.19
C LEU A 96 10.99 21.81 9.67
N TYR A 97 11.54 20.78 10.28
CA TYR A 97 12.89 20.75 10.84
C TYR A 97 13.89 20.00 9.97
N GLU A 98 13.45 19.42 8.85
CA GLU A 98 14.35 18.78 7.92
C GLU A 98 15.28 19.78 7.22
N PRO A 99 16.49 19.34 6.80
CA PRO A 99 17.44 20.22 6.13
C PRO A 99 16.87 21.01 4.93
N PRO A 100 16.03 20.43 4.04
CA PRO A 100 15.45 21.19 2.93
C PRO A 100 14.61 22.37 3.38
N THR A 101 13.77 22.23 4.41
CA THR A 101 12.93 23.32 4.90
C THR A 101 13.74 24.42 5.55
N ARG A 102 14.75 24.07 6.34
CA ARG A 102 15.65 25.07 6.96
C ARG A 102 16.42 25.87 5.91
N VAL A 103 16.88 25.21 4.85
CA VAL A 103 17.54 25.89 3.72
C VAL A 103 16.53 26.75 2.94
N LEU A 104 15.32 26.24 2.67
CA LEU A 104 14.27 27.00 2.01
C LEU A 104 13.92 28.28 2.79
N ALA A 105 13.66 28.17 4.09
CA ALA A 105 13.34 29.32 4.96
C ALA A 105 14.47 30.38 4.94
N ARG A 106 15.74 29.94 4.97
CA ARG A 106 16.90 30.85 4.87
C ARG A 106 16.94 31.62 3.55
N TYR A 107 16.52 31.02 2.44
CA TYR A 107 16.58 31.64 1.10
C TYR A 107 15.24 32.26 0.66
N LEU A 108 14.16 32.07 1.41
CA LEU A 108 12.84 32.60 1.06
C LEU A 108 12.85 34.14 0.85
N PRO A 109 13.58 34.95 1.65
CA PRO A 109 13.69 36.38 1.36
C PRO A 109 14.35 36.70 0.00
N SER A 110 15.21 35.83 -0.52
CA SER A 110 15.95 36.06 -1.77
C SER A 110 15.07 35.98 -3.03
N ILE A 111 13.90 35.34 -2.96
CA ILE A 111 12.96 35.26 -4.09
C ILE A 111 11.99 36.45 -4.16
N GLY A 112 12.16 37.46 -3.29
CA GLY A 112 11.28 38.62 -3.20
C GLY A 112 9.90 38.25 -2.66
N GLN A 113 8.88 39.08 -2.94
CA GLN A 113 7.51 38.79 -2.52
C GLN A 113 7.03 37.48 -3.14
N VAL A 114 6.60 36.53 -2.31
CA VAL A 114 6.03 35.26 -2.75
C VAL A 114 4.72 35.52 -3.50
N ALA A 115 4.59 34.91 -4.67
CA ALA A 115 3.42 34.98 -5.54
C ALA A 115 2.62 33.66 -5.50
N HIS A 116 3.31 32.52 -5.38
CA HIS A 116 2.68 31.20 -5.39
C HIS A 116 3.49 30.17 -4.61
N VAL A 117 2.81 29.14 -4.07
CA VAL A 117 3.43 27.99 -3.40
C VAL A 117 2.82 26.70 -3.92
N GLU A 118 3.63 25.69 -4.18
CA GLU A 118 3.16 24.33 -4.53
C GLU A 118 3.67 23.36 -3.47
N SER A 119 2.78 22.57 -2.86
CA SER A 119 3.15 21.44 -2.01
C SER A 119 2.58 20.17 -2.61
N TYR A 120 3.46 19.22 -2.90
CA TYR A 120 3.14 18.00 -3.63
C TYR A 120 3.66 16.79 -2.88
N PHE A 121 2.82 15.76 -2.77
CA PHE A 121 3.20 14.48 -2.20
C PHE A 121 2.56 13.32 -2.98
N SER A 122 3.38 12.43 -3.55
CA SER A 122 2.92 11.18 -4.16
C SER A 122 3.51 9.98 -3.42
N PHE A 123 2.68 8.97 -3.15
CA PHE A 123 3.17 7.75 -2.54
C PHE A 123 2.40 6.50 -2.97
N ARG A 124 3.02 5.34 -2.77
CA ARG A 124 2.39 4.04 -2.98
C ARG A 124 1.81 3.55 -1.66
N THR A 125 0.52 3.24 -1.65
CA THR A 125 -0.11 2.61 -0.50
C THR A 125 0.49 1.23 -0.25
N VAL A 126 0.66 0.91 1.02
CA VAL A 126 1.05 -0.44 1.43
C VAL A 126 -0.23 -1.19 1.78
N ARG A 127 -0.41 -2.38 1.18
CA ARG A 127 -1.60 -3.19 1.42
C ARG A 127 -1.59 -3.82 2.81
N HIS A 128 -0.41 -4.13 3.36
CA HIS A 128 -0.26 -4.77 4.67
C HIS A 128 0.71 -3.99 5.55
N ALA A 129 0.39 -3.85 6.84
CA ALA A 129 1.33 -3.31 7.82
C ALA A 129 2.62 -4.14 7.88
N PRO A 130 3.77 -3.55 8.30
CA PRO A 130 4.99 -4.31 8.57
C PRO A 130 4.69 -5.48 9.53
N GLY A 131 4.80 -6.72 9.04
CA GLY A 131 4.37 -7.93 9.76
C GLY A 131 3.18 -8.67 9.15
N GLY A 132 2.57 -8.17 8.06
CA GLY A 132 1.65 -8.92 7.19
C GLY A 132 0.20 -9.08 7.68
N ARG A 133 -0.06 -8.89 8.98
CA ARG A 133 -1.33 -9.26 9.64
C ARG A 133 -2.47 -8.27 9.40
N THR A 134 -2.16 -6.97 9.36
CA THR A 134 -3.18 -5.91 9.24
C THR A 134 -3.18 -5.34 7.83
N VAL A 135 -4.29 -5.53 7.11
CA VAL A 135 -4.45 -4.87 5.81
C VAL A 135 -4.71 -3.37 6.09
N LEU A 136 -4.12 -2.44 5.35
CA LEU A 136 -4.31 -1.00 5.53
C LEU A 136 -5.31 -0.47 4.50
N ARG A 137 -6.18 0.48 4.89
CA ARG A 137 -7.07 1.16 3.92
C ARG A 137 -6.32 2.33 3.28
N ALA A 138 -6.70 2.67 2.04
CA ALA A 138 -5.99 3.68 1.25
C ALA A 138 -6.29 5.12 1.70
N ASP A 139 -7.53 5.39 2.08
CA ASP A 139 -7.97 6.65 2.70
C ASP A 139 -7.29 6.92 4.03
N HIS A 140 -7.19 5.92 4.90
CA HIS A 140 -6.54 6.11 6.18
C HIS A 140 -5.07 6.47 5.98
N GLN A 141 -4.39 5.83 5.02
CA GLN A 141 -3.01 6.19 4.66
C GLN A 141 -2.92 7.60 4.06
N LEU A 142 -3.90 8.00 3.23
CA LEU A 142 -3.96 9.35 2.67
C LEU A 142 -4.10 10.40 3.78
N LEU A 143 -5.05 10.21 4.71
CA LEU A 143 -5.29 11.11 5.85
C LEU A 143 -4.12 11.14 6.83
N ASP A 144 -3.42 10.01 7.00
CA ASP A 144 -2.23 9.90 7.84
C ASP A 144 -1.00 10.63 7.26
N ILE A 145 -0.93 10.77 5.94
CA ILE A 145 0.14 11.49 5.22
C ILE A 145 -0.20 12.97 5.02
N LEU A 146 -1.49 13.30 4.86
CA LEU A 146 -1.98 14.63 4.49
C LEU A 146 -1.42 15.79 5.34
N PRO A 147 -1.19 15.67 6.67
CA PRO A 147 -0.61 16.75 7.45
C PRO A 147 0.74 17.24 6.91
N HIS A 148 1.58 16.33 6.39
CA HIS A 148 2.93 16.62 5.91
C HIS A 148 2.98 17.73 4.85
N PRO A 149 2.34 17.57 3.68
CA PRO A 149 2.32 18.62 2.67
C PRO A 149 1.51 19.85 3.09
N VAL A 150 0.50 19.71 3.97
CA VAL A 150 -0.31 20.83 4.48
C VAL A 150 0.53 21.79 5.31
N TYR A 151 1.19 21.34 6.39
CA TYR A 151 1.96 22.27 7.22
C TYR A 151 3.17 22.87 6.48
N LEU A 152 3.71 22.16 5.47
CA LEU A 152 4.77 22.69 4.59
C LEU A 152 4.26 23.82 3.70
N LEU A 153 3.04 23.69 3.18
CA LEU A 153 2.37 24.73 2.42
C LEU A 153 2.11 25.96 3.31
N LEU A 154 1.58 25.73 4.51
CA LEU A 154 1.25 26.77 5.47
C LEU A 154 2.47 27.56 5.93
N LEU A 155 3.62 26.90 6.15
CA LEU A 155 4.88 27.56 6.50
C LEU A 155 5.21 28.73 5.56
N VAL A 156 5.10 28.51 4.24
CA VAL A 156 5.45 29.53 3.25
C VAL A 156 4.34 30.56 3.12
N LEU A 157 3.07 30.15 3.13
CA LEU A 157 1.92 31.07 3.07
C LEU A 157 1.91 32.03 4.27
N GLU A 158 2.20 31.54 5.47
CA GLU A 158 2.29 32.32 6.70
C GLU A 158 3.38 33.40 6.63
N GLN A 159 4.53 33.07 6.04
CA GLN A 159 5.65 34.02 5.86
C GLN A 159 5.43 34.98 4.69
N ALA A 160 4.57 34.60 3.74
CA ALA A 160 4.36 35.32 2.48
C ALA A 160 3.29 36.42 2.55
N GLY A 161 2.36 36.36 3.50
CA GLY A 161 1.23 37.28 3.53
C GLY A 161 0.50 37.35 4.87
N ASN A 162 -0.28 38.42 5.02
CA ASN A 162 -1.18 38.63 6.16
C ASN A 162 -2.60 38.13 5.81
N GLY A 163 -3.39 37.85 6.84
CA GLY A 163 -4.79 37.43 6.71
C GLY A 163 -5.01 35.95 7.01
N THR A 164 -6.27 35.54 6.93
CA THR A 164 -6.72 34.17 7.20
C THR A 164 -6.42 33.26 6.01
N ILE A 165 -6.23 31.98 6.30
CA ILE A 165 -6.09 30.94 5.29
C ILE A 165 -7.49 30.53 4.82
N GLU A 166 -7.69 30.55 3.50
CA GLU A 166 -8.94 30.18 2.84
C GLU A 166 -8.70 28.99 1.91
N LEU A 167 -9.51 27.94 2.05
CA LEU A 167 -9.57 26.85 1.09
C LEU A 167 -10.53 27.24 -0.04
N VAL A 168 -9.98 27.66 -1.19
CA VAL A 168 -10.70 28.19 -2.35
C VAL A 168 -11.38 27.07 -3.14
N SER A 169 -10.69 25.95 -3.34
CA SER A 169 -11.26 24.77 -3.98
C SER A 169 -10.65 23.50 -3.42
N LEU A 170 -11.43 22.41 -3.48
CA LEU A 170 -11.03 21.07 -3.11
C LEU A 170 -11.67 20.09 -4.08
N GLU A 171 -10.85 19.32 -4.77
CA GLU A 171 -11.25 18.24 -5.66
C GLU A 171 -10.58 16.94 -5.23
N LEU A 172 -11.34 15.84 -5.36
CA LEU A 172 -10.87 14.49 -5.07
C LEU A 172 -10.98 13.65 -6.35
N SER A 173 -9.94 12.88 -6.72
CA SER A 173 -10.04 11.90 -7.81
C SER A 173 -10.73 10.61 -7.35
N GLN A 174 -11.17 9.76 -8.28
CA GLN A 174 -11.71 8.43 -7.94
C GLN A 174 -10.66 7.49 -7.33
N ALA A 175 -9.39 7.74 -7.62
CA ALA A 175 -8.29 6.87 -7.24
C ALA A 175 -7.40 7.46 -6.13
N GLY A 176 -7.94 8.45 -5.39
CA GLY A 176 -7.37 8.92 -4.13
C GLY A 176 -6.38 10.07 -4.27
N THR A 177 -6.57 10.94 -5.25
CA THR A 177 -5.80 12.19 -5.38
C THR A 177 -6.57 13.37 -4.80
N VAL A 178 -5.94 14.16 -3.94
CA VAL A 178 -6.42 15.43 -3.39
C VAL A 178 -5.81 16.56 -4.19
N HIS A 179 -6.64 17.44 -4.74
CA HIS A 179 -6.24 18.73 -5.30
C HIS A 179 -6.92 19.84 -4.51
N ALA A 180 -6.15 20.74 -3.93
CA ALA A 180 -6.69 21.87 -3.20
C ALA A 180 -5.99 23.18 -3.59
N LEU A 181 -6.80 24.23 -3.79
CA LEU A 181 -6.31 25.59 -3.92
C LEU A 181 -6.54 26.31 -2.59
N VAL A 182 -5.47 26.81 -2.01
CA VAL A 182 -5.45 27.56 -0.74
C VAL A 182 -5.02 28.99 -1.05
N ARG A 183 -5.57 29.96 -0.32
CA ARG A 183 -5.24 31.38 -0.46
C ARG A 183 -5.03 32.00 0.90
N ARG A 184 -4.06 32.91 1.00
CA ARG A 184 -3.87 33.78 2.17
C ARG A 184 -3.57 35.19 1.68
N GLY A 185 -4.52 36.10 1.89
CA GLY A 185 -4.48 37.43 1.28
C GLY A 185 -4.38 37.34 -0.24
N GLY A 186 -3.33 37.92 -0.82
CA GLY A 186 -3.05 37.88 -2.27
C GLY A 186 -2.17 36.73 -2.75
N VAL A 187 -1.73 35.82 -1.85
CA VAL A 187 -0.83 34.70 -2.17
C VAL A 187 -1.64 33.42 -2.32
N THR A 188 -1.36 32.66 -3.38
CA THR A 188 -2.03 31.39 -3.67
C THR A 188 -1.11 30.21 -3.39
N GLY A 189 -1.72 29.08 -3.04
CA GLY A 189 -1.04 27.83 -2.73
C GLY A 189 -1.76 26.65 -3.34
N THR A 190 -1.04 25.76 -4.02
CA THR A 190 -1.58 24.51 -4.55
C THR A 190 -1.13 23.35 -3.67
N LEU A 191 -2.06 22.54 -3.20
CA LEU A 191 -1.82 21.29 -2.49
C LEU A 191 -2.22 20.12 -3.37
N VAL A 192 -1.29 19.20 -3.63
CA VAL A 192 -1.57 17.93 -4.32
C VAL A 192 -1.06 16.76 -3.50
N VAL A 193 -1.96 15.83 -3.16
CA VAL A 193 -1.58 14.57 -2.50
C VAL A 193 -2.17 13.41 -3.29
N THR A 194 -1.34 12.52 -3.84
CA THR A 194 -1.79 11.45 -4.74
C THR A 194 -1.28 10.07 -4.33
N LEU A 195 -2.17 9.08 -4.40
CA LEU A 195 -1.82 7.65 -4.26
C LEU A 195 -1.36 7.03 -5.60
N GLU A 196 -1.58 7.76 -6.69
CA GLU A 196 -1.42 7.30 -8.07
C GLU A 196 -0.07 7.71 -8.66
N GLY A 197 0.48 8.85 -8.22
CA GLY A 197 1.73 9.38 -8.73
C GLY A 197 2.94 8.45 -8.55
N ARG A 198 3.68 8.21 -9.63
CA ARG A 198 4.95 7.46 -9.63
C ARG A 198 6.00 8.27 -10.43
N PRO A 199 7.23 8.45 -9.91
CA PRO A 199 7.78 7.92 -8.66
C PRO A 199 7.17 8.56 -7.39
N VAL A 200 7.59 8.08 -6.22
CA VAL A 200 7.31 8.75 -4.94
C VAL A 200 8.05 10.09 -4.95
N GLU A 201 7.30 11.17 -4.77
CA GLU A 201 7.83 12.54 -4.71
C GLU A 201 7.23 13.25 -3.50
N SER A 202 8.04 14.09 -2.88
CA SER A 202 7.62 14.98 -1.81
C SER A 202 8.41 16.25 -1.98
N TYR A 203 7.75 17.34 -2.39
CA TYR A 203 8.41 18.61 -2.63
C TYR A 203 7.56 19.81 -2.20
N LEU A 204 8.27 20.91 -1.95
CA LEU A 204 7.69 22.23 -1.72
C LEU A 204 8.37 23.22 -2.66
N ARG A 205 7.58 23.94 -3.46
CA ARG A 205 8.06 24.98 -4.36
C ARG A 205 7.51 26.33 -3.91
N ALA A 206 8.39 27.30 -3.73
CA ALA A 206 8.01 28.69 -3.47
C ALA A 206 8.41 29.54 -4.68
N VAL A 207 7.46 30.30 -5.22
CA VAL A 207 7.66 31.19 -6.37
C VAL A 207 7.44 32.62 -5.91
N GLY A 208 8.41 33.50 -6.18
CA GLY A 208 8.34 34.91 -5.84
C GLY A 208 8.77 35.80 -7.00
N ARG A 209 8.65 37.11 -6.81
CA ARG A 209 8.93 38.12 -7.85
C ARG A 209 10.38 38.14 -8.35
N ASN A 210 11.32 37.58 -7.60
CA ASN A 210 12.75 37.53 -7.92
C ASN A 210 13.30 36.09 -8.00
N GLY A 211 12.44 35.09 -8.22
CA GLY A 211 12.88 33.73 -8.48
C GLY A 211 12.03 32.65 -7.82
N SER A 212 12.59 31.45 -7.71
CA SER A 212 11.92 30.32 -7.06
C SER A 212 12.89 29.41 -6.31
N LEU A 213 12.32 28.71 -5.32
CA LEU A 213 12.97 27.67 -4.53
C LEU A 213 12.21 26.37 -4.73
N PHE A 214 12.93 25.27 -4.89
CA PHE A 214 12.37 23.92 -4.97
C PHE A 214 13.05 23.03 -3.94
N ALA A 215 12.36 22.71 -2.86
CA ALA A 215 12.82 21.80 -1.82
C ALA A 215 12.30 20.39 -2.08
N ASP A 216 13.22 19.44 -2.29
CA ASP A 216 12.94 18.01 -2.49
C ASP A 216 13.25 17.25 -1.20
N TYR A 217 12.22 16.66 -0.59
CA TYR A 217 12.33 15.93 0.67
C TYR A 217 12.75 14.47 0.46
N VAL A 218 12.53 13.89 -0.73
CA VAL A 218 12.98 12.52 -1.05
C VAL A 218 14.50 12.47 -1.22
N ARG A 219 15.08 13.48 -1.87
CA ARG A 219 16.53 13.60 -2.09
C ARG A 219 17.22 14.49 -1.05
N SER A 220 16.44 15.14 -0.20
CA SER A 220 16.90 16.12 0.80
C SER A 220 17.77 17.24 0.19
N THR A 221 17.30 17.87 -0.89
CA THR A 221 18.00 18.96 -1.61
C THR A 221 17.14 20.20 -1.78
N VAL A 222 17.77 21.36 -2.03
CA VAL A 222 17.07 22.59 -2.39
C VAL A 222 17.71 23.19 -3.63
N GLN A 223 16.92 23.37 -4.67
CA GLN A 223 17.32 24.05 -5.90
C GLN A 223 16.89 25.51 -5.81
N ARG A 224 17.81 26.41 -6.16
CA ARG A 224 17.58 27.87 -6.11
C ARG A 224 17.72 28.43 -7.52
N ALA A 225 16.66 29.10 -7.98
CA ALA A 225 16.63 29.85 -9.22
C ALA A 225 16.35 31.31 -8.88
N ILE A 226 17.40 32.07 -8.54
CA ILE A 226 17.32 33.48 -8.15
C ILE A 226 17.58 34.37 -9.37
N GLY A 227 16.80 35.44 -9.50
CA GLY A 227 16.87 36.44 -10.55
C GLY A 227 15.60 36.50 -11.42
N PRO A 228 15.44 37.56 -12.23
CA PRO A 228 14.23 37.80 -13.04
C PRO A 228 14.03 36.81 -14.20
N GLY A 229 15.04 35.96 -14.48
CA GLY A 229 14.91 34.79 -15.35
C GLY A 229 14.49 35.12 -16.78
N SER A 230 15.36 35.75 -17.57
CA SER A 230 15.10 35.90 -19.02
C SER A 230 16.27 36.36 -19.89
N SER A 231 17.45 36.69 -19.32
CA SER A 231 18.60 37.11 -20.14
C SER A 231 19.11 35.94 -21.01
N GLY A 232 19.64 36.25 -22.20
CA GLY A 232 20.19 35.22 -23.09
C GLY A 232 21.32 34.41 -22.44
N ILE A 233 22.11 35.05 -21.58
CA ILE A 233 23.18 34.42 -20.80
C ILE A 233 22.61 33.50 -19.72
N ASP A 234 21.58 33.91 -18.99
CA ASP A 234 20.96 33.07 -17.97
C ASP A 234 20.38 31.79 -18.56
N LYS A 235 19.78 31.85 -19.75
CA LYS A 235 19.25 30.65 -20.43
C LYS A 235 20.35 29.64 -20.75
N LEU A 236 21.57 30.09 -21.06
CA LEU A 236 22.70 29.21 -21.35
C LEU A 236 23.26 28.55 -20.07
N PHE A 237 23.40 29.31 -18.99
CA PHE A 237 24.09 28.83 -17.78
C PHE A 237 23.17 28.26 -16.70
N ALA A 238 21.87 28.56 -16.71
CA ALA A 238 20.92 28.07 -15.72
C ALA A 238 20.89 26.54 -15.61
N PRO A 239 20.85 25.76 -16.71
CA PRO A 239 20.87 24.30 -16.63
C PRO A 239 22.12 23.75 -15.92
N TYR A 240 23.30 24.31 -16.22
CA TYR A 240 24.55 23.91 -15.59
C TYR A 240 24.58 24.24 -14.09
N ARG A 241 24.11 25.43 -13.72
CA ARG A 241 23.98 25.84 -12.32
C ARG A 241 22.99 24.94 -11.56
N GLN A 242 21.89 24.52 -12.20
CA GLN A 242 20.92 23.60 -11.61
C GLN A 242 21.50 22.19 -11.46
N ALA A 243 22.18 21.69 -12.49
CA ALA A 243 22.89 20.40 -12.46
C ALA A 243 23.96 20.38 -11.36
N TRP A 244 24.71 21.47 -11.19
CA TRP A 244 25.70 21.60 -10.12
C TRP A 244 25.06 21.56 -8.73
N GLN A 245 23.93 22.26 -8.53
CA GLN A 245 23.17 22.20 -7.27
C GLN A 245 22.66 20.80 -6.98
N LEU A 246 22.18 20.07 -8.00
CA LEU A 246 21.72 18.69 -7.85
C LEU A 246 22.88 17.76 -7.50
N LEU A 247 24.00 17.83 -8.21
CA LEU A 247 25.17 16.99 -7.99
C LEU A 247 25.74 17.19 -6.58
N THR A 248 26.03 18.44 -6.23
CA THR A 248 26.64 18.79 -4.93
C THR A 248 25.65 18.60 -3.77
N GLY A 249 24.38 18.97 -3.96
CA GLY A 249 23.32 18.80 -2.97
C GLY A 249 23.07 17.33 -2.63
N THR A 250 22.95 16.48 -3.66
CA THR A 250 22.73 15.04 -3.48
C THR A 250 23.93 14.36 -2.84
N THR A 251 25.15 14.70 -3.28
CA THR A 251 26.39 14.17 -2.70
C THR A 251 26.49 14.53 -1.21
N ALA A 252 26.21 15.79 -0.85
CA ALA A 252 26.21 16.23 0.54
C ALA A 252 25.10 15.57 1.37
N ALA A 253 23.90 15.37 0.81
CA ALA A 253 22.81 14.67 1.48
C ALA A 253 23.17 13.20 1.74
N MET A 254 23.72 12.50 0.75
CA MET A 254 24.18 11.12 0.89
C MET A 254 25.32 11.02 1.91
N ALA A 255 26.31 11.90 1.84
CA ALA A 255 27.40 11.97 2.81
C ALA A 255 26.85 12.16 4.24
N ARG A 256 25.91 13.08 4.46
CA ARG A 256 25.24 13.24 5.77
C ARG A 256 24.54 11.95 6.21
N ARG A 257 23.83 11.28 5.30
CA ARG A 257 23.09 10.04 5.60
C ARG A 257 24.02 8.91 6.06
N PHE A 258 25.16 8.72 5.38
CA PHE A 258 26.14 7.68 5.70
C PHE A 258 27.03 8.05 6.90
N LEU A 259 27.57 9.28 6.95
CA LEU A 259 28.53 9.69 7.99
C LEU A 259 27.87 10.02 9.33
N LYS A 260 26.66 10.60 9.35
CA LYS A 260 26.02 11.03 10.61
C LYS A 260 25.12 9.97 11.25
N ARG A 261 25.04 8.74 10.72
CA ARG A 261 24.01 7.75 11.11
C ARG A 261 22.63 8.44 11.22
N GLN A 262 22.23 9.22 10.21
CA GLN A 262 20.91 9.86 10.25
C GLN A 262 19.86 8.77 10.52
N GLN A 263 19.15 8.94 11.64
CA GLN A 263 18.10 8.04 12.10
C GLN A 263 16.99 7.98 11.05
N SER A 264 16.13 6.96 11.14
CA SER A 264 15.05 6.68 10.17
C SER A 264 14.03 7.83 9.98
N TYR A 265 14.08 8.89 10.79
CA TYR A 265 13.17 10.05 10.77
C TYR A 265 13.96 11.37 10.85
N PRO A 266 14.38 11.94 9.71
CA PRO A 266 15.07 13.24 9.68
C PRO A 266 14.19 14.36 10.25
N GLY A 267 14.78 15.33 10.97
CA GLY A 267 14.06 16.49 11.52
C GLY A 267 13.34 16.22 12.86
N LEU A 268 13.03 14.98 13.20
CA LEU A 268 12.32 14.64 14.43
C LEU A 268 13.15 14.94 15.69
N ALA A 269 14.43 14.57 15.67
CA ALA A 269 15.33 14.84 16.80
C ALA A 269 15.54 16.36 17.00
N GLU A 270 15.63 17.11 15.89
CA GLU A 270 15.73 18.57 15.91
C GLU A 270 14.45 19.22 16.45
N LEU A 271 13.27 18.73 16.06
CA LEU A 271 11.98 19.18 16.57
C LEU A 271 11.87 18.92 18.08
N PHE A 272 12.20 17.70 18.54
CA PHE A 272 12.23 17.40 19.97
C PHE A 272 13.19 18.31 20.72
N SER A 273 14.41 18.49 20.20
CA SER A 273 15.39 19.38 20.84
C SER A 273 14.86 20.81 20.98
N ALA A 274 14.23 21.35 19.93
CA ALA A 274 13.61 22.68 19.97
C ALA A 274 12.43 22.74 20.96
N PHE A 275 11.62 21.69 21.05
CA PHE A 275 10.50 21.63 21.99
C PHE A 275 10.97 21.62 23.45
N TYR A 276 11.91 20.73 23.79
CA TYR A 276 12.48 20.68 25.15
C TYR A 276 13.24 21.95 25.53
N GLU A 277 13.93 22.57 24.57
CA GLU A 277 14.60 23.86 24.82
C GLU A 277 13.59 24.97 25.09
N SER A 278 12.46 24.98 24.39
CA SER A 278 11.38 25.95 24.63
C SER A 278 10.78 25.79 26.02
N ILE A 279 10.57 24.53 26.46
CA ILE A 279 10.12 24.23 27.83
C ILE A 279 11.12 24.76 28.87
N ARG A 280 12.44 24.48 28.69
CA ARG A 280 13.47 24.89 29.66
C ARG A 280 13.66 26.40 29.74
N SER A 281 13.57 27.09 28.60
CA SER A 281 13.81 28.53 28.49
C SER A 281 12.56 29.38 28.72
N GLY A 282 11.37 28.77 28.79
CA GLY A 282 10.10 29.49 28.80
C GLY A 282 9.78 30.18 27.46
N ALA A 283 10.42 29.74 26.37
CA ALA A 283 10.15 30.29 25.04
C ALA A 283 8.85 29.71 24.45
N PRO A 284 8.25 30.38 23.44
CA PRO A 284 7.10 29.84 22.73
C PRO A 284 7.37 28.45 22.14
N SER A 285 6.31 27.66 21.96
CA SER A 285 6.42 26.36 21.30
C SER A 285 7.08 26.50 19.92
N PRO A 286 7.91 25.52 19.49
CA PRO A 286 8.48 25.49 18.14
C PRO A 286 7.45 25.57 17.02
N LEU A 287 6.20 25.16 17.29
CA LEU A 287 5.09 25.20 16.35
C LEU A 287 4.05 26.21 16.84
N SER A 288 3.59 27.09 15.95
CA SER A 288 2.55 28.06 16.31
C SER A 288 1.18 27.36 16.49
N PRO A 289 0.39 27.74 17.51
CA PRO A 289 -0.98 27.26 17.67
C PRO A 289 -1.84 27.47 16.42
N GLU A 290 -1.64 28.60 15.74
CA GLU A 290 -2.36 28.95 14.52
C GLU A 290 -2.03 27.96 13.40
N SER A 291 -0.76 27.61 13.20
CA SER A 291 -0.38 26.65 12.16
C SER A 291 -0.91 25.23 12.45
N LEU A 292 -0.95 24.84 13.73
CA LEU A 292 -1.56 23.57 14.16
C LEU A 292 -3.06 23.55 13.83
N LEU A 293 -3.80 24.60 14.19
CA LEU A 293 -5.24 24.72 13.91
C LEU A 293 -5.55 24.70 12.43
N GLU A 294 -4.82 25.46 11.63
CA GLU A 294 -5.03 25.53 10.18
C GLU A 294 -4.69 24.22 9.49
N THR A 295 -3.64 23.53 9.97
CA THR A 295 -3.29 22.19 9.48
C THR A 295 -4.46 21.21 9.71
N VAL A 296 -4.99 21.17 10.94
CA VAL A 296 -6.13 20.31 11.28
C VAL A 296 -7.36 20.70 10.47
N ARG A 297 -7.67 21.99 10.33
CA ARG A 297 -8.84 22.47 9.58
C ARG A 297 -8.82 22.04 8.12
N ILE A 298 -7.67 22.14 7.45
CA ILE A 298 -7.54 21.68 6.05
C ILE A 298 -7.69 20.15 5.99
N CYS A 299 -7.03 19.41 6.89
CA CYS A 299 -7.12 17.96 6.94
C CYS A 299 -8.55 17.46 7.19
N GLU A 300 -9.27 18.09 8.11
CA GLU A 300 -10.66 17.79 8.44
C GLU A 300 -11.59 18.03 7.25
N LYS A 301 -11.43 19.14 6.51
CA LYS A 301 -12.20 19.40 5.29
C LYS A 301 -11.98 18.34 4.22
N VAL A 302 -10.73 17.89 4.04
CA VAL A 302 -10.42 16.79 3.11
C VAL A 302 -11.06 15.48 3.59
N ALA A 303 -10.97 15.17 4.88
CA ALA A 303 -11.60 13.99 5.46
C ALA A 303 -13.14 14.02 5.30
N GLN A 304 -13.77 15.17 5.49
CA GLN A 304 -15.21 15.35 5.26
C GLN A 304 -15.57 15.12 3.78
N ALA A 305 -14.84 15.74 2.84
CA ALA A 305 -15.08 15.54 1.42
C ALA A 305 -14.91 14.07 0.98
N LEU A 306 -13.95 13.36 1.59
CA LEU A 306 -13.77 11.92 1.39
C LEU A 306 -14.99 11.13 1.90
N ARG A 307 -15.48 11.42 3.11
CA ARG A 307 -16.68 10.78 3.68
C ARG A 307 -17.94 11.02 2.84
N GLU A 308 -18.14 12.25 2.37
CA GLU A 308 -19.29 12.60 1.53
C GLU A 308 -19.25 11.87 0.17
N ARG A 309 -18.05 11.76 -0.42
CA ARG A 309 -17.85 10.99 -1.65
C ARG A 309 -18.07 9.50 -1.41
N GLU A 310 -17.56 8.97 -0.30
CA GLU A 310 -17.78 7.59 0.16
C GLU A 310 -19.28 7.30 0.25
N ALA A 311 -20.05 8.14 0.94
CA ALA A 311 -21.50 8.00 1.04
C ALA A 311 -22.19 7.99 -0.34
N LYS A 312 -21.79 8.89 -1.25
CA LYS A 312 -22.34 8.93 -2.62
C LYS A 312 -21.98 7.68 -3.43
N ALA A 313 -20.74 7.19 -3.33
CA ALA A 313 -20.29 5.98 -4.01
C ALA A 313 -21.00 4.72 -3.49
N LEU A 314 -21.23 4.64 -2.17
CA LEU A 314 -22.00 3.56 -1.55
C LEU A 314 -23.45 3.55 -2.02
N ALA A 315 -24.09 4.72 -2.07
CA ALA A 315 -25.45 4.86 -2.58
C ALA A 315 -25.55 4.44 -4.06
N ALA A 316 -24.58 4.83 -4.89
CA ALA A 316 -24.53 4.44 -6.30
C ALA A 316 -24.21 2.95 -6.52
N ALA A 317 -23.47 2.33 -5.60
CA ALA A 317 -23.09 0.92 -5.65
C ALA A 317 -24.10 -0.01 -4.96
N ALA A 318 -25.26 0.49 -4.53
CA ALA A 318 -26.26 -0.30 -3.82
C ALA A 318 -26.60 -1.59 -4.62
N PRO A 319 -26.54 -2.77 -3.98
CA PRO A 319 -26.71 -4.03 -4.67
C PRO A 319 -28.13 -4.15 -5.23
N ARG A 320 -28.26 -4.67 -6.46
CA ARG A 320 -29.56 -5.14 -6.95
C ARG A 320 -29.94 -6.38 -6.14
N PRO A 321 -31.20 -6.51 -5.67
CA PRO A 321 -31.65 -7.70 -4.96
C PRO A 321 -31.34 -8.94 -5.79
N VAL A 322 -30.72 -9.94 -5.16
CA VAL A 322 -30.41 -11.22 -5.81
C VAL A 322 -31.71 -12.02 -5.91
N GLU A 323 -32.43 -11.86 -7.02
CA GLU A 323 -33.35 -12.89 -7.48
C GLU A 323 -32.52 -14.09 -7.96
N SER A 324 -32.97 -15.30 -7.63
CA SER A 324 -32.21 -16.56 -7.62
C SER A 324 -31.28 -16.77 -8.83
N ARG A 325 -30.04 -17.25 -8.56
CA ARG A 325 -28.88 -17.55 -9.46
C ARG A 325 -27.66 -16.61 -9.32
N GLY A 326 -27.39 -16.13 -8.11
CA GLY A 326 -26.19 -15.35 -7.82
C GLY A 326 -24.89 -16.18 -7.77
N VAL A 327 -23.75 -15.50 -7.86
CA VAL A 327 -22.41 -16.08 -7.73
C VAL A 327 -21.70 -15.48 -6.51
N ILE A 328 -21.14 -16.34 -5.68
CA ILE A 328 -20.33 -15.92 -4.52
C ILE A 328 -18.86 -15.92 -4.93
N VAL A 329 -18.17 -14.83 -4.65
CA VAL A 329 -16.73 -14.69 -4.93
C VAL A 329 -15.99 -14.42 -3.62
N THR A 330 -15.21 -15.39 -3.16
CA THR A 330 -14.23 -15.13 -2.09
C THR A 330 -12.96 -14.54 -2.70
N GLY A 331 -12.28 -13.65 -1.97
CA GLY A 331 -11.11 -12.97 -2.52
C GLY A 331 -11.46 -11.95 -3.63
N GLY A 332 -12.73 -11.56 -3.77
CA GLY A 332 -13.23 -10.60 -4.78
C GLY A 332 -12.65 -9.18 -4.66
N THR A 333 -11.93 -8.87 -3.58
CA THR A 333 -11.16 -7.62 -3.40
C THR A 333 -9.69 -7.75 -3.84
N GLY A 334 -9.26 -8.94 -4.29
CA GLY A 334 -7.92 -9.24 -4.78
C GLY A 334 -7.70 -8.89 -6.26
N PHE A 335 -6.49 -9.20 -6.75
CA PHE A 335 -6.07 -8.90 -8.12
C PHE A 335 -6.94 -9.63 -9.16
N LEU A 336 -7.00 -10.96 -9.10
CA LEU A 336 -7.90 -11.77 -9.93
C LEU A 336 -9.38 -11.59 -9.56
N GLY A 337 -9.68 -11.53 -8.26
CA GLY A 337 -11.06 -11.44 -7.75
C GLY A 337 -11.85 -10.26 -8.32
N LYS A 338 -11.22 -9.08 -8.43
CA LYS A 338 -11.87 -7.90 -9.01
C LYS A 338 -12.25 -8.10 -10.48
N GLU A 339 -11.40 -8.74 -11.28
CA GLU A 339 -11.70 -9.04 -12.69
C GLU A 339 -12.81 -10.09 -12.83
N ILE A 340 -12.87 -11.09 -11.92
CA ILE A 340 -13.97 -12.05 -11.87
C ILE A 340 -15.30 -11.33 -11.59
N VAL A 341 -15.35 -10.49 -10.55
CA VAL A 341 -16.55 -9.74 -10.17
C VAL A 341 -17.02 -8.83 -11.32
N ARG A 342 -16.11 -8.07 -11.94
CA ARG A 342 -16.44 -7.24 -13.12
C ARG A 342 -17.01 -8.08 -14.27
N SER A 343 -16.37 -9.22 -14.57
CA SER A 343 -16.75 -10.07 -15.69
C SER A 343 -18.08 -10.80 -15.48
N LEU A 344 -18.44 -11.10 -14.23
CA LEU A 344 -19.75 -11.66 -13.85
C LEU A 344 -20.85 -10.60 -13.95
N LEU A 345 -20.61 -9.39 -13.42
CA LEU A 345 -21.57 -8.29 -13.50
C LEU A 345 -21.83 -7.84 -14.93
N ALA A 346 -20.80 -7.81 -15.79
CA ALA A 346 -20.95 -7.55 -17.22
C ALA A 346 -21.84 -8.59 -17.94
N ARG A 347 -21.97 -9.79 -17.37
CA ARG A 347 -22.87 -10.86 -17.83
C ARG A 347 -24.23 -10.84 -17.11
N ASN A 348 -24.54 -9.77 -16.39
CA ASN A 348 -25.76 -9.64 -15.57
C ASN A 348 -25.92 -10.74 -14.52
N ARG A 349 -24.84 -11.38 -14.07
CA ARG A 349 -24.87 -12.31 -12.94
C ARG A 349 -24.84 -11.50 -11.63
N PRO A 350 -25.79 -11.70 -10.70
CA PRO A 350 -25.68 -11.09 -9.38
C PRO A 350 -24.44 -11.62 -8.65
N VAL A 351 -23.64 -10.74 -8.05
CA VAL A 351 -22.39 -11.13 -7.39
C VAL A 351 -22.39 -10.73 -5.93
N ARG A 352 -22.10 -11.69 -5.06
CA ARG A 352 -21.79 -11.47 -3.65
C ARG A 352 -20.30 -11.68 -3.40
N VAL A 353 -19.61 -10.62 -3.01
CA VAL A 353 -18.20 -10.65 -2.59
C VAL A 353 -18.12 -10.89 -1.10
N VAL A 354 -17.47 -11.98 -0.70
CA VAL A 354 -17.17 -12.26 0.71
C VAL A 354 -15.76 -11.77 1.02
N ALA A 355 -15.66 -10.84 1.96
CA ALA A 355 -14.40 -10.26 2.38
C ALA A 355 -14.27 -10.23 3.91
N ARG A 356 -13.05 -10.39 4.43
CA ARG A 356 -12.78 -10.33 5.88
C ARG A 356 -13.07 -8.97 6.51
N ARG A 357 -13.09 -7.92 5.69
CA ARG A 357 -13.35 -6.54 6.07
C ARG A 357 -14.06 -5.84 4.94
N GLU A 358 -14.79 -4.80 5.29
CA GLU A 358 -15.46 -3.97 4.31
C GLU A 358 -14.41 -3.20 3.48
N PRO A 359 -14.41 -3.33 2.14
CA PRO A 359 -13.50 -2.56 1.29
C PRO A 359 -13.89 -1.08 1.27
N SER A 360 -12.90 -0.23 1.02
CA SER A 360 -13.15 1.20 0.84
C SER A 360 -14.11 1.39 -0.35
N PRO A 361 -15.00 2.38 -0.35
CA PRO A 361 -16.03 2.52 -1.38
C PRO A 361 -15.50 2.63 -2.81
N TRP A 362 -14.38 3.33 -3.03
CA TRP A 362 -13.73 3.38 -4.35
C TRP A 362 -13.03 2.07 -4.75
N GLU A 363 -12.83 1.15 -3.80
CA GLU A 363 -12.39 -0.22 -4.10
C GLU A 363 -13.55 -1.15 -4.44
N ARG A 364 -14.81 -0.72 -4.19
CA ARG A 364 -16.01 -1.49 -4.53
C ARG A 364 -16.28 -1.42 -6.02
N ILE A 365 -16.81 -2.52 -6.54
CA ILE A 365 -17.29 -2.62 -7.91
C ILE A 365 -18.80 -2.36 -7.87
N ALA A 366 -19.25 -1.33 -8.57
CA ALA A 366 -20.67 -0.98 -8.63
C ALA A 366 -21.51 -2.19 -9.08
N GLY A 367 -22.59 -2.47 -8.34
CA GLY A 367 -23.48 -3.61 -8.59
C GLY A 367 -23.10 -4.91 -7.86
N ALA A 368 -21.93 -5.00 -7.23
CA ALA A 368 -21.59 -6.13 -6.36
C ALA A 368 -22.12 -5.93 -4.93
N GLU A 369 -22.71 -6.98 -4.36
CA GLU A 369 -23.03 -7.07 -2.93
C GLU A 369 -21.76 -7.41 -2.16
N TYR A 370 -21.45 -6.69 -1.08
CA TYR A 370 -20.30 -6.99 -0.21
C TYR A 370 -20.78 -7.49 1.15
N VAL A 371 -20.31 -8.67 1.55
CA VAL A 371 -20.61 -9.24 2.87
C VAL A 371 -19.31 -9.45 3.64
N VAL A 372 -19.29 -8.92 4.86
CA VAL A 372 -18.15 -9.04 5.77
C VAL A 372 -18.24 -10.36 6.53
N ALA A 373 -17.31 -11.27 6.26
CA ALA A 373 -17.19 -12.53 6.99
C ALA A 373 -15.75 -13.05 6.96
N ASP A 374 -15.31 -13.65 8.07
CA ASP A 374 -14.06 -14.41 8.11
C ASP A 374 -14.33 -15.88 7.78
N VAL A 375 -14.12 -16.23 6.52
CA VAL A 375 -14.31 -17.59 6.00
C VAL A 375 -13.42 -18.63 6.68
N ALA A 376 -12.35 -18.23 7.39
CA ALA A 376 -11.47 -19.14 8.11
C ALA A 376 -12.04 -19.60 9.46
N THR A 377 -12.98 -18.85 10.05
CA THR A 377 -13.61 -19.18 11.35
C THR A 377 -15.06 -19.64 11.23
N GLY A 378 -15.63 -19.58 10.03
CA GLY A 378 -16.91 -20.20 9.70
C GLY A 378 -17.59 -19.51 8.51
N ALA A 379 -18.27 -20.28 7.67
CA ALA A 379 -19.08 -19.77 6.57
C ALA A 379 -20.57 -20.03 6.88
N ALA A 380 -21.22 -19.05 7.52
CA ALA A 380 -22.62 -19.19 7.90
C ALA A 380 -23.54 -19.35 6.67
N VAL A 381 -24.59 -20.16 6.80
CA VAL A 381 -25.51 -20.52 5.70
C VAL A 381 -26.09 -19.28 4.98
N HIS A 382 -26.31 -18.18 5.71
CA HIS A 382 -26.84 -16.95 5.12
C HIS A 382 -25.93 -16.33 4.04
N LEU A 383 -24.61 -16.59 4.09
CA LEU A 383 -23.66 -16.16 3.06
C LEU A 383 -24.01 -16.72 1.68
N PHE A 384 -24.67 -17.88 1.66
CA PHE A 384 -24.98 -18.63 0.45
C PHE A 384 -26.36 -18.36 -0.14
N LYS A 385 -27.20 -17.60 0.59
CA LYS A 385 -28.59 -17.35 0.19
C LYS A 385 -28.70 -16.72 -1.20
N GLY A 386 -29.46 -17.36 -2.10
CA GLY A 386 -29.74 -16.87 -3.45
C GLY A 386 -28.64 -17.16 -4.49
N ALA A 387 -27.55 -17.81 -4.10
CA ALA A 387 -26.48 -18.21 -5.00
C ALA A 387 -26.64 -19.66 -5.50
N ASP A 388 -26.06 -19.96 -6.66
CA ASP A 388 -25.97 -21.32 -7.23
C ASP A 388 -24.52 -21.80 -7.41
N THR A 389 -23.58 -20.86 -7.37
CA THR A 389 -22.16 -21.07 -7.70
C THR A 389 -21.27 -20.32 -6.73
N VAL A 390 -20.19 -20.97 -6.29
CA VAL A 390 -19.10 -20.35 -5.52
C VAL A 390 -17.83 -20.34 -6.36
N ILE A 391 -17.18 -19.19 -6.49
CA ILE A 391 -15.82 -19.05 -7.00
C ILE A 391 -14.92 -18.69 -5.81
N HIS A 392 -14.14 -19.68 -5.36
CA HIS A 392 -13.26 -19.55 -4.22
C HIS A 392 -11.85 -19.14 -4.66
N ALA A 393 -11.61 -17.83 -4.71
CA ALA A 393 -10.30 -17.25 -5.04
C ALA A 393 -9.52 -16.75 -3.81
N ALA A 394 -10.11 -16.83 -2.60
CA ALA A 394 -9.42 -16.51 -1.36
C ALA A 394 -8.35 -17.57 -1.03
N ALA A 395 -7.12 -17.11 -0.87
CA ALA A 395 -6.01 -17.88 -0.34
C ALA A 395 -4.96 -16.93 0.23
N GLU A 396 -4.15 -17.40 1.17
CA GLU A 396 -2.95 -16.68 1.56
C GLU A 396 -1.92 -16.71 0.43
N THR A 397 -1.34 -15.55 0.12
CA THR A 397 -0.34 -15.40 -0.96
C THR A 397 1.05 -15.16 -0.42
N ALA A 398 1.18 -14.78 0.85
CA ALA A 398 2.45 -14.56 1.52
C ALA A 398 2.30 -14.84 3.03
N GLY A 399 3.35 -15.35 3.67
CA GLY A 399 3.29 -15.66 5.11
C GLY A 399 3.96 -16.99 5.43
N GLY A 400 3.75 -17.45 6.65
CA GLY A 400 4.23 -18.73 7.15
C GLY A 400 3.17 -19.82 7.07
N TRP A 401 3.52 -20.98 7.62
CA TRP A 401 2.68 -22.18 7.63
C TRP A 401 1.32 -21.96 8.29
N ASP A 402 1.28 -21.21 9.38
CA ASP A 402 0.05 -20.97 10.15
C ASP A 402 -0.93 -20.07 9.40
N GLU A 403 -0.43 -19.04 8.71
CA GLU A 403 -1.26 -18.18 7.88
C GLU A 403 -1.86 -18.95 6.71
N HIS A 404 -1.07 -19.80 6.03
CA HIS A 404 -1.58 -20.66 4.95
C HIS A 404 -2.58 -21.70 5.46
N ARG A 405 -2.36 -22.27 6.65
CA ARG A 405 -3.31 -23.22 7.27
C ARG A 405 -4.66 -22.55 7.53
N ARG A 406 -4.64 -21.38 8.17
CA ARG A 406 -5.88 -20.64 8.50
C ARG A 406 -6.57 -20.10 7.24
N ASN A 407 -5.85 -19.34 6.42
CA ASN A 407 -6.45 -18.52 5.36
C ASN A 407 -6.60 -19.24 4.02
N SER A 408 -5.94 -20.40 3.82
CA SER A 408 -6.14 -21.24 2.64
C SER A 408 -6.89 -22.53 2.98
N LEU A 409 -6.35 -23.39 3.85
CA LEU A 409 -6.95 -24.72 4.11
C LEU A 409 -8.27 -24.61 4.85
N ASN A 410 -8.28 -24.05 6.07
CA ASN A 410 -9.49 -23.93 6.87
C ASN A 410 -10.56 -23.12 6.13
N ALA A 411 -10.16 -22.00 5.51
CA ALA A 411 -11.05 -21.19 4.68
C ALA A 411 -11.69 -22.00 3.54
N THR A 412 -10.93 -22.85 2.85
CA THR A 412 -11.46 -23.70 1.78
C THR A 412 -12.42 -24.74 2.33
N GLU A 413 -12.08 -25.40 3.44
CA GLU A 413 -12.95 -26.41 4.05
C GLU A 413 -14.30 -25.82 4.47
N GLN A 414 -14.27 -24.68 5.16
CA GLN A 414 -15.49 -24.00 5.60
C GLN A 414 -16.35 -23.56 4.43
N MET A 415 -15.74 -23.05 3.35
CA MET A 415 -16.49 -22.64 2.15
C MET A 415 -17.12 -23.83 1.43
N VAL A 416 -16.42 -24.97 1.32
CA VAL A 416 -16.94 -26.19 0.68
C VAL A 416 -18.10 -26.76 1.51
N ARG A 417 -17.90 -26.95 2.83
CA ARG A 417 -18.94 -27.47 3.72
C ARG A 417 -20.15 -26.54 3.79
N GLY A 418 -19.92 -25.22 3.90
CA GLY A 418 -20.97 -24.22 3.93
C GLY A 418 -21.77 -24.17 2.63
N ALA A 419 -21.09 -24.28 1.48
CA ALA A 419 -21.73 -24.34 0.16
C ALA A 419 -22.64 -25.57 0.05
N ALA A 420 -22.13 -26.75 0.40
CA ALA A 420 -22.91 -27.99 0.36
C ALA A 420 -24.13 -27.93 1.32
N ALA A 421 -23.93 -27.45 2.55
CA ALA A 421 -25.01 -27.31 3.53
C ALA A 421 -26.11 -26.32 3.08
N ALA A 422 -25.75 -25.34 2.26
CA ALA A 422 -26.69 -24.38 1.67
C ALA A 422 -27.32 -24.84 0.35
N GLY A 423 -27.01 -26.06 -0.12
CA GLY A 423 -27.54 -26.60 -1.37
C GLY A 423 -26.94 -25.99 -2.65
N ILE A 424 -25.75 -25.38 -2.55
CA ILE A 424 -24.99 -24.97 -3.73
C ILE A 424 -24.57 -26.21 -4.51
N THR A 425 -24.61 -26.14 -5.84
CA THR A 425 -24.26 -27.28 -6.71
C THR A 425 -22.92 -27.13 -7.42
N ARG A 426 -22.44 -25.90 -7.60
CA ARG A 426 -21.26 -25.57 -8.41
C ARG A 426 -20.19 -24.86 -7.58
N PHE A 427 -18.97 -25.40 -7.57
CA PHE A 427 -17.84 -24.83 -6.83
C PHE A 427 -16.58 -24.75 -7.70
N ILE A 428 -16.05 -23.55 -7.91
CA ILE A 428 -14.78 -23.33 -8.60
C ILE A 428 -13.70 -23.02 -7.57
N HIS A 429 -12.66 -23.84 -7.48
CA HIS A 429 -11.50 -23.62 -6.63
C HIS A 429 -10.33 -23.04 -7.44
N ILE A 430 -9.78 -21.89 -7.02
CA ILE A 430 -8.62 -21.28 -7.67
C ILE A 430 -7.32 -21.73 -6.99
N SER A 431 -6.63 -22.63 -7.67
CA SER A 431 -5.31 -23.16 -7.29
C SER A 431 -4.19 -22.33 -7.95
N SER A 432 -3.11 -22.95 -8.41
CA SER A 432 -1.93 -22.29 -9.01
C SER A 432 -1.07 -23.31 -9.75
N LEU A 433 -0.46 -22.98 -10.90
CA LEU A 433 0.51 -23.88 -11.57
C LEU A 433 1.70 -24.27 -10.70
N ALA A 434 1.96 -23.52 -9.62
CA ALA A 434 3.01 -23.84 -8.65
C ALA A 434 2.79 -25.16 -7.88
N VAL A 435 1.58 -25.75 -7.94
CA VAL A 435 1.26 -27.03 -7.28
C VAL A 435 1.64 -28.26 -8.11
N LEU A 436 2.06 -28.06 -9.37
CA LEU A 436 2.46 -29.13 -10.27
C LEU A 436 3.89 -29.58 -9.98
N ALA A 437 4.15 -30.88 -10.13
CA ALA A 437 5.49 -31.42 -10.05
C ALA A 437 6.39 -30.82 -11.14
N GLN A 438 7.70 -30.74 -10.87
CA GLN A 438 8.66 -30.37 -11.91
C GLN A 438 9.05 -31.62 -12.69
N GLY A 439 8.65 -31.68 -13.97
CA GLY A 439 9.04 -32.73 -14.91
C GLY A 439 10.30 -32.41 -15.71
N THR A 440 10.95 -33.45 -16.22
CA THR A 440 12.07 -33.36 -17.18
C THR A 440 11.58 -33.71 -18.58
N GLY A 441 11.40 -32.70 -19.44
CA GLY A 441 11.30 -32.88 -20.90
C GLY A 441 9.91 -32.63 -21.50
N ASP A 442 8.85 -33.23 -20.96
CA ASP A 442 7.52 -33.17 -21.59
C ASP A 442 6.73 -31.89 -21.25
N PRO A 443 5.88 -31.39 -22.17
CA PRO A 443 4.96 -30.31 -21.87
C PRO A 443 4.02 -30.64 -20.69
N ILE A 444 3.89 -29.69 -19.77
CA ILE A 444 3.01 -29.75 -18.61
C ILE A 444 1.58 -29.46 -19.07
N GLY A 445 0.77 -30.51 -19.17
CA GLY A 445 -0.67 -30.43 -19.43
C GLY A 445 -1.53 -30.43 -18.15
N ASP A 446 -2.84 -30.38 -18.32
CA ASP A 446 -3.82 -30.24 -17.22
C ASP A 446 -3.77 -31.39 -16.20
N ASN A 447 -3.53 -32.61 -16.69
CA ASN A 447 -3.45 -33.84 -15.89
C ASN A 447 -2.03 -34.13 -15.38
N HIS A 448 -1.09 -33.18 -15.47
CA HIS A 448 0.27 -33.38 -14.98
C HIS A 448 0.27 -33.67 -13.47
N PRO A 449 1.16 -34.57 -12.98
CA PRO A 449 1.23 -34.90 -11.56
C PRO A 449 1.43 -33.68 -10.66
N LEU A 450 0.82 -33.74 -9.48
CA LEU A 450 0.98 -32.75 -8.41
C LEU A 450 2.35 -32.91 -7.73
N GLU A 451 2.87 -31.83 -7.15
CA GLU A 451 4.14 -31.81 -6.39
C GLU A 451 4.06 -32.84 -5.24
N PRO A 452 4.94 -33.87 -5.23
CA PRO A 452 4.91 -34.91 -4.21
C PRO A 452 5.31 -34.40 -2.82
N ASP A 453 6.29 -33.47 -2.72
CA ASP A 453 6.71 -32.87 -1.46
C ASP A 453 6.24 -31.42 -1.34
N SER A 454 4.98 -31.27 -0.94
CA SER A 454 4.32 -29.97 -0.84
C SER A 454 4.94 -29.07 0.25
N LYS A 455 5.41 -29.66 1.37
CA LYS A 455 6.09 -28.92 2.44
C LYS A 455 7.51 -28.51 2.06
N GLY A 456 8.26 -29.36 1.36
CA GLY A 456 9.60 -29.00 0.86
C GLY A 456 9.59 -27.83 -0.12
N SER A 457 8.50 -27.66 -0.88
CA SER A 457 8.31 -26.55 -1.84
C SER A 457 7.83 -25.23 -1.22
N GLY A 458 7.62 -25.19 0.11
CA GLY A 458 7.36 -23.98 0.89
C GLY A 458 5.88 -23.69 1.17
N PRO A 459 5.59 -22.71 2.06
CA PRO A 459 4.25 -22.50 2.61
C PRO A 459 3.16 -22.22 1.56
N TYR A 460 3.50 -21.46 0.52
CA TYR A 460 2.56 -21.12 -0.56
C TYR A 460 2.14 -22.33 -1.38
N VAL A 461 3.11 -23.16 -1.82
CA VAL A 461 2.84 -24.38 -2.62
C VAL A 461 2.03 -25.37 -1.80
N TRP A 462 2.44 -25.60 -0.56
CA TRP A 462 1.69 -26.43 0.39
C TRP A 462 0.26 -25.92 0.58
N GLY A 463 0.09 -24.63 0.88
CA GLY A 463 -1.23 -24.03 1.12
C GLY A 463 -2.18 -24.18 -0.06
N LYS A 464 -1.68 -23.98 -1.30
CA LYS A 464 -2.48 -24.15 -2.52
C LYS A 464 -2.79 -25.61 -2.83
N LEU A 465 -1.80 -26.51 -2.71
CA LEU A 465 -1.97 -27.93 -3.02
C LEU A 465 -2.94 -28.61 -2.06
N GLU A 466 -2.78 -28.43 -0.75
CA GLU A 466 -3.66 -29.08 0.22
C GLU A 466 -5.07 -28.51 0.17
N SER A 467 -5.24 -27.21 -0.14
CA SER A 467 -6.57 -26.64 -0.37
C SER A 467 -7.25 -27.23 -1.60
N GLU A 468 -6.50 -27.47 -2.68
CA GLU A 468 -7.03 -28.11 -3.89
C GLU A 468 -7.49 -29.54 -3.62
N ARG A 469 -6.65 -30.35 -2.96
CA ARG A 469 -7.00 -31.72 -2.55
C ARG A 469 -8.25 -31.73 -1.66
N LEU A 470 -8.30 -30.83 -0.68
CA LEU A 470 -9.43 -30.70 0.23
C LEU A 470 -10.71 -30.32 -0.51
N ALA A 471 -10.64 -29.33 -1.41
CA ALA A 471 -11.80 -28.89 -2.18
C ALA A 471 -12.40 -30.02 -3.01
N VAL A 472 -11.58 -30.80 -3.69
CA VAL A 472 -12.02 -31.93 -4.51
C VAL A 472 -12.56 -33.06 -3.65
N LEU A 473 -11.82 -33.50 -2.62
CA LEU A 473 -12.20 -34.62 -1.78
C LEU A 473 -13.52 -34.34 -1.04
N VAL A 474 -13.54 -33.28 -0.23
CA VAL A 474 -14.69 -32.93 0.61
C VAL A 474 -15.87 -32.47 -0.26
N GLY A 475 -15.61 -31.78 -1.37
CA GLY A 475 -16.66 -31.36 -2.28
C GLY A 475 -17.37 -32.54 -2.92
N ASN A 476 -16.61 -33.52 -3.45
CA ASN A 476 -17.19 -34.72 -4.05
C ASN A 476 -17.96 -35.57 -3.01
N GLU A 477 -17.41 -35.74 -1.80
CA GLU A 477 -18.10 -36.44 -0.70
C GLU A 477 -19.45 -35.79 -0.34
N LEU A 478 -19.55 -34.46 -0.46
CA LEU A 478 -20.74 -33.68 -0.14
C LEU A 478 -21.64 -33.41 -1.37
N GLY A 479 -21.34 -34.01 -2.52
CA GLY A 479 -22.16 -33.88 -3.74
C GLY A 479 -22.00 -32.55 -4.51
N LEU A 480 -20.96 -31.78 -4.24
CA LEU A 480 -20.63 -30.59 -5.03
C LEU A 480 -19.95 -30.97 -6.35
N SER A 481 -20.33 -30.31 -7.44
CA SER A 481 -19.53 -30.32 -8.66
C SER A 481 -18.37 -29.35 -8.48
N VAL A 482 -17.15 -29.87 -8.33
CA VAL A 482 -15.94 -29.06 -8.09
C VAL A 482 -15.11 -28.94 -9.36
N LYS A 483 -14.85 -27.70 -9.82
CA LYS A 483 -13.85 -27.39 -10.85
C LYS A 483 -12.61 -26.76 -10.25
N VAL A 484 -11.45 -27.30 -10.58
CA VAL A 484 -10.15 -26.76 -10.18
C VAL A 484 -9.56 -25.99 -11.35
N VAL A 485 -9.22 -24.72 -11.13
CA VAL A 485 -8.50 -23.89 -12.10
C VAL A 485 -7.14 -23.49 -11.51
N ARG A 486 -6.06 -23.80 -12.23
CA ARG A 486 -4.66 -23.53 -11.86
C ARG A 486 -4.11 -22.43 -12.77
N PRO A 487 -4.31 -21.13 -12.44
CA PRO A 487 -3.75 -20.06 -13.24
C PRO A 487 -2.21 -20.07 -13.21
N GLY A 488 -1.62 -19.64 -14.32
CA GLY A 488 -0.22 -19.25 -14.39
C GLY A 488 0.07 -17.99 -13.60
N ALA A 489 1.27 -17.42 -13.78
CA ALA A 489 1.57 -16.13 -13.17
C ALA A 489 0.65 -15.06 -13.78
N LEU A 490 -0.24 -14.50 -12.95
CA LEU A 490 -1.18 -13.48 -13.36
C LEU A 490 -0.44 -12.19 -13.72
N VAL A 491 -0.77 -11.63 -14.89
CA VAL A 491 -0.21 -10.39 -15.42
C VAL A 491 -1.36 -9.48 -15.83
N ASP A 492 -1.25 -8.16 -15.64
CA ASP A 492 -2.17 -7.21 -16.26
C ASP A 492 -1.46 -6.52 -17.42
N TYR A 493 -1.84 -6.80 -18.65
CA TYR A 493 -1.18 -6.18 -19.81
C TYR A 493 -1.51 -4.69 -19.99
N ARG A 494 -2.53 -4.18 -19.29
CA ARG A 494 -2.92 -2.76 -19.27
C ARG A 494 -2.04 -1.95 -18.32
N ASP A 495 -1.60 -2.57 -17.23
CA ASP A 495 -0.68 -2.01 -16.23
C ASP A 495 0.38 -3.06 -15.84
N PHE A 496 1.34 -3.25 -16.75
CA PHE A 496 2.24 -4.41 -16.72
C PHE A 496 3.29 -4.31 -15.61
N ASP A 497 3.13 -5.15 -14.58
CA ASP A 497 4.17 -5.48 -13.59
C ASP A 497 4.76 -6.87 -13.90
N PRO A 498 6.09 -6.99 -14.07
CA PRO A 498 6.69 -8.24 -14.50
C PRO A 498 6.56 -9.32 -13.42
N PRO A 499 6.20 -10.55 -13.78
CA PRO A 499 6.17 -11.65 -12.83
C PRO A 499 7.58 -11.91 -12.30
N GLY A 500 7.72 -12.30 -11.03
CA GLY A 500 9.03 -12.50 -10.39
C GLY A 500 9.94 -13.52 -11.09
N ARG A 501 9.37 -14.44 -11.89
CA ARG A 501 10.10 -15.41 -12.72
C ARG A 501 10.74 -14.79 -13.98
N LEU A 502 10.41 -13.55 -14.35
CA LEU A 502 11.04 -12.84 -15.45
C LEU A 502 12.40 -12.25 -15.03
N GLY A 503 12.48 -11.73 -13.81
CA GLY A 503 13.67 -11.06 -13.30
C GLY A 503 13.35 -10.09 -12.17
N LYS A 504 14.29 -9.17 -11.90
CA LYS A 504 14.14 -8.15 -10.85
C LYS A 504 14.51 -6.76 -11.36
N ARG A 505 13.66 -5.78 -11.05
CA ARG A 505 13.92 -4.36 -11.31
C ARG A 505 14.81 -3.75 -10.21
N LEU A 506 15.84 -3.02 -10.63
CA LEU A 506 16.78 -2.26 -9.82
C LEU A 506 16.85 -0.82 -10.38
N GLY A 507 15.88 0.02 -10.01
CA GLY A 507 15.74 1.36 -10.58
C GLY A 507 15.39 1.30 -12.08
N ASN A 508 16.25 1.88 -12.91
CA ASN A 508 16.14 1.84 -14.38
C ASN A 508 16.85 0.64 -15.02
N ILE A 509 17.41 -0.27 -14.22
CA ILE A 509 17.96 -1.53 -14.71
C ILE A 509 16.99 -2.66 -14.41
N PHE A 510 16.71 -3.52 -15.37
CA PHE A 510 16.00 -4.77 -15.17
C PHE A 510 16.94 -5.95 -15.40
N VAL A 511 17.18 -6.73 -14.36
CA VAL A 511 17.98 -7.96 -14.46
C VAL A 511 17.04 -9.11 -14.81
N ALA A 512 16.96 -9.44 -16.09
CA ALA A 512 16.20 -10.57 -16.61
C ALA A 512 17.01 -11.87 -16.45
N VAL A 513 16.35 -12.97 -16.13
CA VAL A 513 17.03 -14.26 -15.90
C VAL A 513 16.71 -15.23 -17.03
N GLY A 514 17.73 -15.86 -17.62
CA GLY A 514 17.56 -16.89 -18.65
C GLY A 514 17.78 -16.38 -20.08
N SER A 515 17.05 -16.95 -21.04
CA SER A 515 17.14 -16.58 -22.46
C SER A 515 15.94 -15.70 -22.87
N PRO A 516 16.13 -14.74 -23.80
CA PRO A 516 15.02 -13.99 -24.40
C PRO A 516 13.93 -14.85 -25.05
N SER A 517 14.30 -16.02 -25.57
CA SER A 517 13.38 -16.95 -26.23
C SER A 517 12.63 -17.88 -25.27
N ASP A 518 13.00 -17.91 -23.98
CA ASP A 518 12.30 -18.71 -22.99
C ASP A 518 10.83 -18.26 -22.91
N ARG A 519 9.89 -19.21 -22.90
CA ARG A 519 8.47 -18.91 -22.67
C ARG A 519 8.15 -19.00 -21.19
N LEU A 520 7.23 -18.14 -20.73
CA LEU A 520 6.74 -18.15 -19.35
C LEU A 520 5.25 -18.50 -19.32
N GLY A 521 4.88 -19.40 -18.41
CA GLY A 521 3.49 -19.72 -18.11
C GLY A 521 2.83 -18.58 -17.34
N VAL A 522 2.33 -17.59 -18.07
CA VAL A 522 1.57 -16.44 -17.57
C VAL A 522 0.14 -16.50 -18.09
N VAL A 523 -0.73 -15.70 -17.49
CA VAL A 523 -2.07 -15.45 -18.02
C VAL A 523 -2.51 -14.03 -17.72
N ASP A 524 -3.15 -13.37 -18.69
CA ASP A 524 -3.80 -12.08 -18.48
C ASP A 524 -4.88 -12.17 -17.40
N VAL A 525 -4.85 -11.26 -16.43
CA VAL A 525 -5.80 -11.23 -15.30
C VAL A 525 -7.21 -10.89 -15.78
N GLY A 526 -7.34 -10.03 -16.80
CA GLY A 526 -8.63 -9.70 -17.41
C GLY A 526 -9.24 -10.90 -18.12
N PHE A 527 -8.45 -11.60 -18.94
CA PHE A 527 -8.82 -12.87 -19.58
C PHE A 527 -9.21 -13.91 -18.54
N SER A 528 -8.44 -14.04 -17.46
CA SER A 528 -8.75 -14.97 -16.37
C SER A 528 -10.11 -14.68 -15.73
N GLY A 529 -10.43 -13.40 -15.48
CA GLY A 529 -11.75 -13.00 -14.99
C GLY A 529 -12.87 -13.35 -15.96
N ARG A 530 -12.69 -13.10 -17.26
CA ARG A 530 -13.66 -13.44 -18.31
C ARG A 530 -13.84 -14.94 -18.47
N PHE A 531 -12.75 -15.71 -18.43
CA PHE A 531 -12.75 -17.16 -18.48
C PHE A 531 -13.59 -17.73 -17.34
N LEU A 532 -13.27 -17.33 -16.10
CA LEU A 532 -13.98 -17.83 -14.92
C LEU A 532 -15.46 -17.46 -14.91
N ALA A 533 -15.81 -16.26 -15.36
CA ALA A 533 -17.21 -15.85 -15.51
C ALA A 533 -17.92 -16.65 -16.62
N TRP A 534 -17.25 -16.90 -17.75
CA TRP A 534 -17.78 -17.73 -18.84
C TRP A 534 -18.00 -19.18 -18.42
N THR A 535 -17.09 -19.76 -17.62
CA THR A 535 -17.21 -21.12 -17.06
C THR A 535 -18.46 -21.29 -16.18
N VAL A 536 -18.96 -20.24 -15.52
CA VAL A 536 -20.22 -20.32 -14.75
C VAL A 536 -21.40 -20.64 -15.65
N ASP A 537 -21.43 -20.08 -16.86
CA ASP A 537 -22.50 -20.28 -17.83
C ASP A 537 -22.27 -21.53 -18.69
N HIS A 538 -21.01 -21.94 -18.90
CA HIS A 538 -20.59 -23.07 -19.75
C HIS A 538 -19.95 -24.18 -18.91
N TRP A 539 -20.65 -24.60 -17.86
CA TRP A 539 -20.11 -25.50 -16.85
C TRP A 539 -19.62 -26.83 -17.45
N ASP A 540 -20.40 -27.45 -18.34
CA ASP A 540 -20.07 -28.78 -18.86
C ASP A 540 -18.97 -28.77 -19.93
N ASP A 541 -18.72 -27.61 -20.54
CA ASP A 541 -17.71 -27.44 -21.62
C ASP A 541 -16.27 -27.32 -21.07
N VAL A 542 -16.11 -27.05 -19.77
CA VAL A 542 -14.80 -26.81 -19.15
C VAL A 542 -14.35 -28.03 -18.35
N PRO A 543 -13.24 -28.71 -18.70
CA PRO A 543 -12.76 -29.84 -17.91
C PRO A 543 -12.17 -29.40 -16.56
N SER A 544 -11.92 -30.37 -15.68
CA SER A 544 -11.29 -30.17 -14.37
C SER A 544 -10.35 -31.34 -14.05
N PRO A 545 -9.10 -31.09 -13.60
CA PRO A 545 -8.48 -29.78 -13.42
C PRO A 545 -8.17 -29.07 -14.75
N LEU A 546 -7.96 -27.76 -14.69
CA LEU A 546 -7.57 -26.94 -15.85
C LEU A 546 -6.40 -26.01 -15.50
N ASN A 547 -5.35 -26.01 -16.31
CA ASN A 547 -4.25 -25.07 -16.27
C ASN A 547 -4.62 -23.83 -17.11
N LEU A 548 -4.83 -22.70 -16.42
CA LEU A 548 -5.26 -21.45 -17.07
C LEU A 548 -4.03 -20.59 -17.42
N LEU A 549 -3.73 -20.53 -18.71
CA LEU A 549 -2.59 -19.83 -19.31
C LEU A 549 -3.09 -18.91 -20.43
N ASP A 550 -2.24 -17.99 -20.90
CA ASP A 550 -2.52 -17.34 -22.17
C ASP A 550 -2.55 -18.38 -23.31
N PRO A 551 -3.46 -18.24 -24.29
CA PRO A 551 -3.57 -19.15 -25.45
C PRO A 551 -2.25 -19.36 -26.18
N VAL A 552 -1.40 -18.33 -26.18
CA VAL A 552 -0.03 -18.38 -26.66
C VAL A 552 0.86 -17.88 -25.53
N SER A 553 1.61 -18.79 -24.90
CA SER A 553 2.53 -18.42 -23.82
C SER A 553 3.59 -17.44 -24.34
N PRO A 554 3.71 -16.22 -23.82
CA PRO A 554 4.66 -15.23 -24.32
C PRO A 554 6.10 -15.61 -23.98
N THR A 555 7.02 -15.16 -24.82
CA THR A 555 8.45 -15.18 -24.56
C THR A 555 8.83 -14.13 -23.52
N LYS A 556 9.95 -14.35 -22.82
CA LYS A 556 10.51 -13.35 -21.90
C LYS A 556 10.83 -12.04 -22.61
N ARG A 557 11.23 -12.08 -23.89
CA ARG A 557 11.42 -10.88 -24.72
C ARG A 557 10.12 -10.09 -24.87
N GLU A 558 9.03 -10.73 -25.31
CA GLU A 558 7.73 -10.07 -25.47
C GLU A 558 7.25 -9.44 -24.15
N LEU A 559 7.40 -10.15 -23.03
CA LEU A 559 7.10 -9.61 -21.69
C LEU A 559 7.97 -8.39 -21.32
N LEU A 560 9.25 -8.39 -21.69
CA LEU A 560 10.13 -7.23 -21.47
C LEU A 560 9.83 -6.07 -22.42
N ASP A 561 9.31 -6.35 -23.60
CA ASP A 561 8.91 -5.30 -24.54
C ASP A 561 7.69 -4.53 -24.01
N HIS A 562 6.79 -5.18 -23.24
CA HIS A 562 5.76 -4.45 -22.46
C HIS A 562 6.38 -3.49 -21.45
N LEU A 563 7.43 -3.91 -20.73
CA LEU A 563 8.14 -3.03 -19.80
C LEU A 563 8.84 -1.86 -20.48
N ARG A 564 9.47 -2.10 -21.64
CA ARG A 564 10.16 -1.06 -22.41
C ARG A 564 9.20 -0.08 -23.05
N LYS A 565 8.01 -0.53 -23.47
CA LYS A 565 6.94 0.38 -23.93
C LYS A 565 6.53 1.36 -22.83
N ALA A 566 6.44 0.89 -21.59
CA ALA A 566 6.12 1.74 -20.43
C ALA A 566 7.33 2.55 -19.91
N ASN A 567 8.56 2.09 -20.17
CA ASN A 567 9.79 2.76 -19.76
C ASN A 567 10.87 2.64 -20.85
N PRO A 568 10.92 3.58 -21.82
CA PRO A 568 11.87 3.54 -22.92
C PRO A 568 13.35 3.56 -22.48
N ASP A 569 13.64 4.16 -21.32
CA ASP A 569 14.98 4.25 -20.74
C ASP A 569 15.38 3.00 -19.93
N LEU A 570 14.54 1.95 -19.90
CA LEU A 570 14.81 0.74 -19.15
C LEU A 570 15.97 -0.04 -19.78
N THR A 571 17.09 -0.10 -19.05
CA THR A 571 18.22 -0.94 -19.42
C THR A 571 17.96 -2.38 -18.97
N VAL A 572 17.95 -3.32 -19.91
CA VAL A 572 17.76 -4.75 -19.58
C VAL A 572 19.08 -5.48 -19.63
N ILE A 573 19.45 -6.12 -18.51
CA ILE A 573 20.63 -6.98 -18.40
C ILE A 573 20.14 -8.42 -18.30
N TRP A 574 20.61 -9.27 -19.20
CA TRP A 574 20.32 -10.70 -19.17
C TRP A 574 21.36 -11.44 -18.33
N LEU A 575 20.91 -12.10 -17.28
CA LEU A 575 21.73 -12.97 -16.45
C LEU A 575 21.54 -14.44 -16.92
N PRO A 576 22.57 -15.06 -17.53
CA PRO A 576 22.47 -16.42 -18.01
C PRO A 576 22.28 -17.42 -16.85
N ARG A 577 21.56 -18.51 -17.11
CA ARG A 577 21.25 -19.53 -16.08
C ARG A 577 22.51 -20.14 -15.47
N PHE A 578 23.56 -20.34 -16.26
CA PHE A 578 24.82 -20.91 -15.79
C PHE A 578 25.56 -20.01 -14.78
N VAL A 579 25.31 -18.69 -14.79
CA VAL A 579 25.84 -17.76 -13.78
C VAL A 579 25.02 -17.81 -12.49
N LEU A 580 23.71 -18.02 -12.63
CA LEU A 580 22.77 -18.00 -11.51
C LEU A 580 22.84 -19.27 -10.65
N ILE A 581 23.11 -20.43 -11.25
CA ILE A 581 23.26 -21.70 -10.55
C ILE A 581 24.31 -21.60 -9.43
N PRO A 582 25.60 -21.29 -9.66
CA PRO A 582 26.60 -21.23 -8.59
C PRO A 582 26.28 -20.15 -7.53
N LEU A 583 25.73 -19.00 -7.95
CA LEU A 583 25.25 -17.95 -7.04
C LEU A 583 24.13 -18.43 -6.12
N SER A 584 23.26 -19.31 -6.62
CA SER A 584 22.19 -19.91 -5.80
C SER A 584 22.76 -20.85 -4.75
N TRP A 585 23.83 -21.60 -5.03
CA TRP A 585 24.44 -22.50 -4.04
C TRP A 585 25.12 -21.72 -2.91
N THR A 586 25.86 -20.65 -3.26
CA THR A 586 26.48 -19.77 -2.25
C THR A 586 25.43 -19.04 -1.43
N ALA A 587 24.35 -18.54 -2.06
CA ALA A 587 23.23 -17.93 -1.37
C ALA A 587 22.50 -18.91 -0.43
N MET A 588 22.30 -20.17 -0.84
CA MET A 588 21.69 -21.20 0.00
C MET A 588 22.57 -21.54 1.21
N LEU A 589 23.89 -21.61 1.04
CA LEU A 589 24.84 -21.83 2.14
C LEU A 589 24.81 -20.65 3.14
N ALA A 590 24.85 -19.41 2.64
CA ALA A 590 24.73 -18.21 3.45
C ALA A 590 23.38 -18.13 4.19
N GLN A 591 22.27 -18.51 3.54
CA GLN A 591 20.95 -18.56 4.17
C GLN A 591 20.89 -19.58 5.30
N LYS A 592 21.48 -20.77 5.12
CA LYS A 592 21.57 -21.79 6.19
C LYS A 592 22.38 -21.29 7.39
N LEU A 593 23.46 -20.54 7.14
CA LEU A 593 24.30 -19.95 8.18
C LEU A 593 23.61 -18.78 8.91
N LEU A 594 22.95 -17.89 8.18
CA LEU A 594 22.34 -16.67 8.72
C LEU A 594 20.94 -16.88 9.29
N ARG A 595 20.25 -17.98 8.93
CA ARG A 595 18.86 -18.27 9.34
C ARG A 595 18.68 -19.76 9.66
N PRO A 596 19.31 -20.28 10.73
CA PRO A 596 19.13 -21.67 11.14
C PRO A 596 17.64 -21.95 11.40
N GLY A 597 17.12 -23.03 10.79
CA GLY A 597 15.72 -23.46 10.93
C GLY A 597 14.75 -23.04 9.82
N LYS A 598 15.16 -22.24 8.82
CA LYS A 598 14.33 -21.94 7.63
C LYS A 598 14.86 -22.69 6.39
N PRO A 599 13.99 -23.33 5.59
CA PRO A 599 14.42 -24.00 4.37
C PRO A 599 15.00 -22.96 3.40
N PRO A 600 16.19 -23.22 2.81
CA PRO A 600 16.84 -22.29 1.90
C PRO A 600 16.07 -22.21 0.58
N ILE A 601 15.96 -21.00 0.02
CA ILE A 601 15.27 -20.79 -1.26
C ILE A 601 16.23 -21.15 -2.39
N ASN A 602 15.89 -22.16 -3.18
CA ASN A 602 16.63 -22.49 -4.40
C ASN A 602 16.22 -21.54 -5.53
N ILE A 603 17.03 -20.49 -5.74
CA ILE A 603 16.77 -19.44 -6.72
C ILE A 603 16.77 -20.03 -8.15
N ALA A 604 17.62 -21.03 -8.43
CA ALA A 604 17.62 -21.70 -9.72
C ALA A 604 16.31 -22.46 -10.02
N LYS A 605 15.64 -23.02 -8.99
CA LYS A 605 14.31 -23.67 -9.11
C LYS A 605 13.21 -22.66 -9.44
N VAL A 606 13.32 -21.42 -8.97
CA VAL A 606 12.33 -20.35 -9.21
C VAL A 606 12.33 -19.88 -10.67
N PHE A 607 13.50 -19.86 -11.30
CA PHE A 607 13.70 -19.41 -12.68
C PHE A 607 13.74 -20.54 -13.72
N SER A 608 13.30 -21.75 -13.35
CA SER A 608 13.20 -22.84 -14.32
C SER A 608 12.14 -22.55 -15.37
N VAL A 609 12.47 -22.89 -16.61
CA VAL A 609 11.55 -22.80 -17.76
C VAL A 609 10.85 -24.14 -17.86
N LEU A 610 9.52 -24.12 -17.79
CA LEU A 610 8.69 -25.30 -17.91
C LEU A 610 7.86 -25.15 -19.20
N PRO A 611 7.94 -26.11 -20.13
CA PRO A 611 7.04 -26.11 -21.30
C PRO A 611 5.62 -26.42 -20.80
N TYR A 612 4.65 -25.57 -21.12
CA TYR A 612 3.24 -25.82 -20.79
C TYR A 612 2.45 -26.13 -22.06
N ASP A 613 1.55 -27.10 -22.00
CA ASP A 613 0.57 -27.33 -23.05
C ASP A 613 -0.58 -26.30 -22.91
N THR A 614 -0.79 -25.52 -23.95
CA THR A 614 -1.84 -24.47 -24.02
C THR A 614 -2.95 -24.83 -25.00
N SER A 615 -2.91 -26.01 -25.60
CA SER A 615 -3.80 -26.42 -26.69
C SER A 615 -5.28 -26.37 -26.31
N LEU A 616 -5.63 -26.76 -25.08
CA LEU A 616 -7.01 -26.70 -24.58
C LEU A 616 -7.50 -25.25 -24.43
N ILE A 617 -6.72 -24.39 -23.78
CA ILE A 617 -7.08 -22.97 -23.64
C ILE A 617 -7.14 -22.28 -25.00
N ALA A 618 -6.24 -22.61 -25.93
CA ALA A 618 -6.26 -22.08 -27.28
C ALA A 618 -7.54 -22.46 -28.05
N LYS A 619 -8.13 -23.62 -27.76
CA LYS A 619 -9.45 -24.03 -28.30
C LYS A 619 -10.62 -23.29 -27.65
N LEU A 620 -10.56 -23.06 -26.33
CA LEU A 620 -11.66 -22.41 -25.59
C LEU A 620 -11.67 -20.89 -25.75
N ALA A 621 -10.50 -20.25 -25.85
CA ALA A 621 -10.36 -18.80 -25.83
C ALA A 621 -11.18 -18.04 -26.90
N PRO A 622 -11.32 -18.52 -28.16
CA PRO A 622 -12.16 -17.86 -29.16
C PRO A 622 -13.65 -17.77 -28.79
N HIS A 623 -14.13 -18.63 -27.89
CA HIS A 623 -15.53 -18.64 -27.45
C HIS A 623 -15.80 -17.69 -26.27
N ILE A 624 -14.76 -17.06 -25.73
CA ILE A 624 -14.86 -16.16 -24.58
C ILE A 624 -14.98 -14.73 -25.12
N PRO A 625 -16.10 -14.02 -24.84
CA PRO A 625 -16.30 -12.67 -25.32
C PRO A 625 -15.11 -11.74 -24.97
N PRO A 626 -14.69 -10.86 -25.91
CA PRO A 626 -13.77 -9.77 -25.57
C PRO A 626 -14.43 -8.79 -24.58
N GLN A 627 -13.61 -7.97 -23.90
CA GLN A 627 -14.11 -6.91 -23.00
C GLN A 627 -14.78 -5.78 -23.78
#